data_AF-A0A3R7EZZ2-F1
#
_entry.id   AF-A0A3R7EZZ2-F1
#
_cell.length_a   1.000
_cell.length_b   1.000
_cell.length_c   1.000
_cell.angle_alpha   90.00
_cell.angle_beta   90.00
_cell.angle_gamma   90.00
#
_symmetry.space_group_name_H-M   'P 1'
#
loop_
_entity.id
_entity.type
_entity.pdbx_description
1 polymer ?
#
loop_
_entity_poly.entity_id
_entity_poly.type
_entity_poly.pdbx_seq_one_letter_code
_entity_poly.pdbx_strand_id
1 'polypeptide(L)'
;MYILSGGEVLTQNSELESLRREISAVTFEILDLCKKRLDIARRIAMIKLRANLPIEDPRIERDLKRGVIALCRERNLHEDFCDALLGLLIKESKRVQKEVMEHAYAQREAD
;
A
#
# COMPACT_ATOMS: atom_id res chain seq x y z
N MET A 1 6.40 11.21 44.38
CA MET A 1 7.04 9.95 43.93
C MET A 1 5.97 8.87 43.98
N TYR A 2 5.36 8.53 42.85
CA TYR A 2 4.36 7.46 42.80
C TYR A 2 5.10 6.14 42.65
N ILE A 3 5.15 5.34 43.71
CA ILE A 3 5.60 3.96 43.67
C ILE A 3 4.42 3.16 43.13
N LEU A 4 4.41 2.90 41.82
CA LEU A 4 3.47 1.96 41.22
C LEU A 4 3.71 0.60 41.87
N SER A 5 2.65 0.02 42.42
CA SER A 5 2.71 -1.30 43.06
C SER A 5 3.12 -2.35 42.01
N GLY A 6 3.88 -3.37 42.39
CA GLY A 6 4.42 -4.36 41.44
C GLY A 6 3.38 -5.08 40.57
N GLY A 7 2.09 -5.08 40.96
CA GLY A 7 0.97 -5.57 40.15
C GLY A 7 0.53 -4.61 39.04
N GLU A 8 0.63 -3.29 39.24
CA GLU A 8 0.31 -2.27 38.22
C GLU A 8 1.38 -2.22 37.12
N VAL A 9 2.65 -2.45 37.46
CA VAL A 9 3.76 -2.48 36.48
C VAL A 9 3.67 -3.70 35.55
N LEU A 10 3.30 -4.88 36.08
CA LEU A 10 3.14 -6.10 35.28
C LEU A 10 1.92 -6.02 34.33
N THR A 11 0.84 -5.39 34.77
CA THR A 11 -0.39 -5.21 33.96
C THR A 11 -0.18 -4.19 32.83
N GLN A 12 0.47 -3.05 33.10
CA GLN A 12 0.84 -2.07 32.06
C GLN A 12 1.75 -2.67 30.98
N ASN A 13 2.72 -3.49 31.38
CA ASN A 13 3.60 -4.16 30.43
C ASN A 13 2.83 -5.16 29.56
N SER A 14 1.85 -5.87 30.12
CA SER A 14 1.02 -6.81 29.35
C SER A 14 0.08 -6.12 28.35
N GLU A 15 -0.46 -4.96 28.71
CA GLU A 15 -1.32 -4.14 27.83
C GLU A 15 -0.53 -3.57 26.66
N LEU A 16 0.67 -3.01 26.92
CA LEU A 16 1.57 -2.53 25.89
C LEU A 16 1.93 -3.64 24.87
N GLU A 17 2.21 -4.85 25.36
CA GLU A 17 2.51 -5.99 24.49
C GLU A 17 1.28 -6.45 23.68
N SER A 18 0.06 -6.29 24.21
CA SER A 18 -1.17 -6.52 23.43
C SER A 18 -1.28 -5.53 22.27
N LEU A 19 -1.15 -4.24 22.56
CA LEU A 19 -1.23 -3.17 21.56
C LEU A 19 -0.15 -3.33 20.48
N ARG A 20 1.06 -3.75 20.85
CA ARG A 20 2.13 -4.05 19.88
C ARG A 20 1.78 -5.21 18.95
N ARG A 21 1.12 -6.26 19.46
CA ARG A 21 0.61 -7.36 18.64
C ARG A 21 -0.50 -6.91 17.71
N GLU A 22 -1.41 -6.05 18.19
CA GLU A 22 -2.49 -5.48 17.37
C GLU A 22 -1.94 -4.63 16.22
N ILE A 23 -0.95 -3.76 16.48
CA ILE A 23 -0.25 -2.99 15.43
C ILE A 23 0.41 -3.93 14.42
N SER A 24 1.07 -4.98 14.88
CA SER A 24 1.70 -5.97 14.00
C SER A 24 0.68 -6.66 13.10
N ALA A 25 -0.46 -7.09 13.66
CA ALA A 25 -1.54 -7.74 12.92
C ALA A 25 -2.10 -6.82 11.83
N VAL A 26 -2.44 -5.58 12.18
CA VAL A 26 -2.93 -4.58 11.20
C VAL A 26 -1.88 -4.30 10.12
N THR A 27 -0.60 -4.28 10.46
CA THR A 27 0.49 -4.09 9.49
C THR A 27 0.54 -5.24 8.49
N PHE A 28 0.36 -6.48 8.93
CA PHE A 28 0.30 -7.64 8.04
C PHE A 28 -0.93 -7.60 7.13
N GLU A 29 -2.09 -7.18 7.65
CA GLU A 29 -3.30 -6.99 6.83
C GLU A 29 -3.09 -5.92 5.74
N ILE A 30 -2.37 -4.83 6.06
CA ILE A 30 -1.99 -3.81 5.07
C ILE A 30 -1.13 -4.43 3.96
N LEU A 31 -0.19 -5.31 4.30
CA LEU A 31 0.64 -6.00 3.30
C LEU A 31 -0.17 -6.94 2.40
N ASP A 32 -1.15 -7.65 2.97
CA ASP A 32 -2.06 -8.49 2.18
C ASP A 32 -2.94 -7.66 1.23
N LEU A 33 -3.41 -6.49 1.68
CA LEU A 33 -4.14 -5.54 0.83
C LEU A 33 -3.23 -4.97 -0.27
N CYS A 34 -1.97 -4.67 0.03
CA CYS A 34 -0.98 -4.28 -0.96
C CYS A 34 -0.80 -5.39 -2.01
N LYS A 35 -0.66 -6.65 -1.60
CA LYS A 35 -0.54 -7.79 -2.54
C LYS A 35 -1.74 -7.87 -3.47
N LYS A 36 -2.96 -7.78 -2.94
CA LYS A 36 -4.21 -7.77 -3.73
C LYS A 36 -4.21 -6.61 -4.74
N ARG A 37 -3.82 -5.40 -4.30
CA ARG A 37 -3.72 -4.23 -5.18
C ARG A 37 -2.71 -4.41 -6.30
N LEU A 38 -1.57 -5.05 -6.03
CA LEU A 38 -0.54 -5.32 -7.04
C LEU A 38 -0.94 -6.40 -8.04
N ASP A 39 -1.72 -7.40 -7.62
CA ASP A 39 -2.27 -8.40 -8.55
C ASP A 39 -3.26 -7.76 -9.55
N ILE A 40 -4.04 -6.79 -9.09
CA ILE A 40 -4.88 -5.97 -9.98
C ILE A 40 -4.00 -5.17 -10.95
N ALA A 41 -2.91 -4.56 -10.47
CA ALA A 41 -1.98 -3.81 -11.33
C ALA A 41 -1.34 -4.70 -12.42
N ARG A 42 -0.98 -5.95 -12.12
CA ARG A 42 -0.49 -6.92 -13.12
C ARG A 42 -1.55 -7.23 -14.19
N ARG A 43 -2.81 -7.42 -13.79
CA ARG A 43 -3.92 -7.63 -14.72
C ARG A 43 -4.15 -6.42 -15.62
N ILE A 44 -4.03 -5.20 -15.06
CA ILE A 44 -4.07 -3.95 -15.84
C ILE A 44 -2.93 -3.91 -16.86
N ALA A 45 -1.71 -4.32 -16.48
CA ALA A 45 -0.57 -4.39 -17.39
C ALA A 45 -0.88 -5.22 -18.64
N MET A 46 -1.48 -6.41 -18.46
CA MET A 46 -1.85 -7.30 -19.55
C MET A 46 -2.87 -6.67 -20.50
N ILE A 47 -3.84 -5.91 -19.97
CA ILE A 47 -4.83 -5.18 -20.78
C ILE A 47 -4.15 -4.06 -21.56
N LYS A 48 -3.34 -3.24 -20.89
CA LYS A 48 -2.60 -2.13 -21.51
C LYS A 48 -1.67 -2.61 -22.60
N LEU A 49 -0.96 -3.72 -22.39
CA LEU A 49 -0.09 -4.33 -23.38
C LEU A 49 -0.85 -4.72 -24.65
N ARG A 50 -2.01 -5.38 -24.52
CA ARG A 50 -2.84 -5.78 -25.68
C ARG A 50 -3.43 -4.57 -26.41
N ALA A 51 -3.73 -3.51 -25.68
CA ALA A 51 -4.31 -2.28 -26.21
C ALA A 51 -3.25 -1.23 -26.63
N ASN A 52 -1.96 -1.54 -26.52
CA ASN A 52 -0.84 -0.62 -26.75
C ASN A 52 -0.96 0.71 -25.98
N LEU A 53 -1.36 0.63 -24.70
CA LEU A 53 -1.54 1.78 -23.82
C LEU A 53 -0.32 1.97 -22.89
N PRO A 54 0.04 3.23 -22.55
CA PRO A 54 1.14 3.51 -21.64
C PRO A 54 0.80 3.09 -20.19
N ILE A 55 1.83 2.73 -19.42
CA ILE A 55 1.70 2.42 -17.99
C ILE A 55 1.22 3.64 -17.20
N GLU A 56 1.74 4.82 -17.51
CA GLU A 56 1.41 6.06 -16.82
C GLU A 56 0.10 6.65 -17.35
N ASP A 57 -0.79 7.01 -16.45
CA ASP A 57 -1.94 7.86 -16.77
C ASP A 57 -2.07 8.94 -15.68
N PRO A 58 -1.46 10.12 -15.91
CA PRO A 58 -1.45 11.20 -14.93
C PRO A 58 -2.85 11.67 -14.52
N ARG A 59 -3.88 11.49 -15.35
CA ARG A 59 -5.25 11.88 -14.99
C ARG A 59 -5.79 10.93 -13.93
N ILE A 60 -5.68 9.62 -14.16
CA ILE A 60 -6.13 8.58 -13.22
C ILE A 60 -5.36 8.68 -11.89
N GLU A 61 -4.05 8.95 -11.94
CA GLU A 61 -3.22 9.11 -10.74
C GLU A 61 -3.64 10.35 -9.92
N ARG A 62 -3.93 11.48 -10.59
CA ARG A 62 -4.46 12.68 -9.91
C ARG A 62 -5.85 12.46 -9.32
N ASP A 63 -6.72 11.74 -10.02
CA ASP A 63 -8.08 11.46 -9.55
C ASP A 63 -8.05 10.57 -8.31
N LEU A 64 -7.19 9.54 -8.28
CA LEU A 64 -6.97 8.72 -7.09
C LEU A 64 -6.43 9.56 -5.93
N LYS A 65 -5.46 10.45 -6.19
CA LYS A 65 -4.91 11.35 -5.15
C LYS A 65 -5.99 12.24 -4.53
N ARG A 66 -6.90 12.81 -5.34
CA ARG A 66 -8.04 13.60 -4.80
C ARG A 66 -8.92 12.76 -3.86
N GLY A 67 -9.23 11.51 -4.25
CA GLY A 67 -10.01 10.59 -3.42
C GLY A 67 -9.31 10.24 -2.10
N VAL A 68 -8.00 9.98 -2.13
CA VAL A 68 -7.22 9.66 -0.93
C VAL A 68 -7.17 10.84 0.04
N ILE A 69 -6.91 12.06 -0.45
CA ILE A 69 -6.87 13.24 0.42
C ILE A 69 -8.23 13.51 1.07
N ALA A 70 -9.33 13.34 0.33
CA ALA A 70 -10.68 13.47 0.89
C ALA A 70 -10.92 12.44 2.02
N LEU A 71 -10.57 11.18 1.79
CA LEU A 71 -10.69 10.11 2.79
C LEU A 71 -9.82 10.37 4.02
N CYS A 72 -8.60 10.88 3.83
CA CYS A 72 -7.69 11.16 4.94
C CYS A 72 -8.22 12.27 5.85
N ARG A 73 -8.80 13.33 5.27
CA ARG A 73 -9.51 14.36 6.05
C ARG A 73 -10.68 13.78 6.83
N GLU A 74 -11.49 12.94 6.19
CA GLU A 74 -12.64 12.28 6.83
C GLU A 74 -12.24 11.36 7.98
N ARG A 75 -11.03 10.78 7.94
CA ARG A 75 -10.51 9.84 8.94
C ARG A 75 -9.57 10.48 9.95
N ASN A 76 -9.41 11.81 9.94
CA ASN A 76 -8.45 12.54 10.77
C ASN A 76 -7.01 12.02 10.65
N LEU A 77 -6.61 11.61 9.43
CA LEU A 77 -5.24 11.21 9.11
C LEU A 77 -4.46 12.41 8.57
N HIS A 78 -3.17 12.46 8.88
CA HIS A 78 -2.28 13.50 8.38
C HIS A 78 -2.13 13.40 6.85
N GLU A 79 -2.38 14.50 6.14
CA GLU A 79 -2.40 14.50 4.66
C GLU A 79 -1.06 14.07 4.06
N ASP A 80 0.07 14.57 4.60
CA ASP A 80 1.41 14.20 4.09
C ASP A 80 1.71 12.71 4.25
N PHE A 81 1.22 12.08 5.34
CA PHE A 81 1.37 10.65 5.53
C PHE A 81 0.60 9.86 4.47
N CYS A 82 -0.64 10.26 4.21
CA CYS A 82 -1.46 9.66 3.18
C CYS A 82 -0.88 9.85 1.78
N ASP A 83 -0.35 11.03 1.46
CA ASP A 83 0.26 11.31 0.17
C ASP A 83 1.53 10.47 -0.03
N ALA A 84 2.38 10.35 0.99
CA ALA A 84 3.56 9.52 0.96
C ALA A 84 3.21 8.03 0.75
N LEU A 85 2.22 7.52 1.49
CA LEU A 85 1.75 6.14 1.34
C LEU A 85 1.20 5.89 -0.07
N LEU A 86 0.36 6.79 -0.58
CA LEU A 86 -0.16 6.70 -1.95
C LEU A 86 0.98 6.72 -2.98
N GLY A 87 1.98 7.57 -2.79
CA GLY A 87 3.16 7.64 -3.64
C GLY A 87 3.89 6.29 -3.74
N LEU A 88 4.11 5.62 -2.61
CA LEU A 88 4.70 4.28 -2.56
C LEU A 88 3.84 3.26 -3.32
N LEU A 89 2.53 3.27 -3.07
CA LEU A 89 1.58 2.36 -3.73
C LEU A 89 1.55 2.54 -5.26
N ILE A 90 1.55 3.78 -5.75
CA ILE A 90 1.58 4.08 -7.20
C ILE A 90 2.92 3.64 -7.79
N LYS A 91 4.04 3.97 -7.14
CA LYS A 91 5.38 3.58 -7.60
C LYS A 91 5.48 2.06 -7.77
N GLU A 92 5.02 1.31 -6.78
CA GLU A 92 5.08 -0.16 -6.83
C GLU A 92 4.13 -0.74 -7.90
N SER A 93 2.95 -0.15 -8.09
CA SER A 93 2.06 -0.51 -9.21
C SER A 93 2.70 -0.29 -10.58
N LYS A 94 3.47 0.79 -10.76
CA LYS A 94 4.19 1.04 -12.02
C LYS A 94 5.31 0.02 -12.21
N ARG A 95 6.06 -0.31 -11.15
CA ARG A 95 7.14 -1.30 -11.18
C ARG A 95 6.62 -2.68 -11.63
N VAL A 96 5.56 -3.20 -11.00
CA VAL A 96 5.02 -4.52 -11.38
C VAL A 96 4.39 -4.53 -12.78
N GLN A 97 3.86 -3.40 -13.26
CA GLN A 97 3.37 -3.30 -14.64
C GLN A 97 4.52 -3.35 -15.65
N LYS A 98 5.65 -2.67 -15.36
CA LYS A 98 6.85 -2.71 -16.20
C LYS A 98 7.40 -4.12 -16.30
N GLU A 99 7.53 -4.80 -15.16
CA GLU A 99 7.98 -6.20 -15.08
C GLU A 99 7.14 -7.12 -15.99
N VAL A 100 5.81 -7.01 -15.93
CA VAL A 100 4.92 -7.80 -16.80
C VAL A 100 5.12 -7.50 -18.29
N MET A 101 5.29 -6.22 -18.65
CA MET A 101 5.49 -5.82 -20.04
C MET A 101 6.85 -6.28 -20.58
N GLU A 102 7.92 -6.11 -19.79
CA GLU A 102 9.28 -6.55 -20.12
C GLU A 102 9.33 -8.07 -20.36
N HIS A 103 8.73 -8.86 -19.47
CA HIS A 103 8.63 -10.31 -19.66
C HIS A 103 7.87 -10.69 -20.94
N ALA A 104 6.78 -9.99 -21.25
CA ALA A 104 6.00 -10.27 -22.45
C ALA A 104 6.73 -9.89 -23.75
N TYR A 105 7.56 -8.84 -23.74
CA TYR A 105 8.40 -8.50 -24.89
C TYR A 105 9.53 -9.52 -25.10
N ALA A 106 10.22 -9.92 -24.02
CA ALA A 106 11.28 -10.92 -24.10
C ALA A 106 10.80 -12.27 -24.65
N GLN A 107 9.57 -12.67 -24.33
CA GLN A 107 8.96 -13.89 -24.89
C GLN A 107 8.68 -13.78 -26.40
N ARG A 108 8.26 -12.61 -26.88
CA ARG A 108 7.96 -12.39 -28.31
C ARG A 108 9.21 -12.33 -29.19
N GLU A 109 10.36 -11.95 -28.64
CA GLU A 109 11.63 -11.93 -29.39
C GLU A 109 12.28 -13.32 -29.49
N ALA A 110 11.81 -14.28 -28.68
CA ALA A 110 12.31 -15.66 -28.67
C ALA A 110 11.50 -16.61 -29.57
N ASP A 111 10.32 -16.18 -30.04
CA ASP A 111 9.41 -16.91 -30.94
C ASP A 111 9.56 -16.44 -32.40
#